data_AF-A0A841Q5L1-F1
#
_entry.id   AF-A0A841Q5L1-F1
#
_cell.length_a   1.000
_cell.length_b   1.000
_cell.length_c   1.000
_cell.angle_alpha   90.00
_cell.angle_beta   90.00
_cell.angle_gamma   90.00
#
_symmetry.space_group_name_H-M   'P 1'
#
loop_
_entity.id
_entity.type
_entity.pdbx_description
1 polymer ?
#
loop_
_entity_poly.entity_id
_entity_poly.type
_entity_poly.pdbx_seq_one_letter_code
_entity_poly.pdbx_strand_id
1 'polypeptide(L)'
;MIRTLFLIVFLFICGVTFYYVDPMKMFTLADEKLTDFLNADFDLEQKDENKLDHGEPKNSILNEENNAEKNEPNTDQKETQSVSSIVTKYEDSLTSLKEQVEEKLNVLMEHAFEEYAADKQDDGNVNLPMLYLKYKKAIDDLEEKTDSSFQKIYEQLKEELSSHGYDPSEASSIKEEFEQMKEQTKSVMMEKVMDKFEV
;
A
#
# COMPACT_ATOMS: atom_id res chain seq x y z
N MET A 1 -53.51 16.96 -18.25
CA MET A 1 -52.87 16.22 -19.36
C MET A 1 -51.58 16.88 -19.88
N ILE A 2 -51.49 18.22 -19.93
CA ILE A 2 -50.26 18.94 -20.36
C ILE A 2 -49.08 18.85 -19.38
N ARG A 3 -49.33 18.68 -18.06
CA ARG A 3 -48.27 18.57 -17.04
C ARG A 3 -47.48 17.26 -17.07
N THR A 4 -48.10 16.15 -17.46
CA THR A 4 -47.44 14.84 -17.58
C THR A 4 -46.60 14.73 -18.86
N LEU A 5 -46.93 15.51 -19.91
CA LEU A 5 -46.17 15.53 -21.16
C LEU A 5 -44.80 16.20 -21.00
N PHE A 6 -44.69 17.26 -20.19
CA PHE A 6 -43.43 17.96 -19.93
C PHE A 6 -42.42 17.15 -19.11
N LEU A 7 -42.88 16.34 -18.16
CA LEU A 7 -42.00 15.48 -17.34
C LEU A 7 -41.35 14.36 -18.16
N ILE A 8 -42.06 13.81 -19.14
CA ILE A 8 -41.53 12.74 -20.00
C ILE A 8 -40.51 13.30 -20.99
N VAL A 9 -40.73 14.50 -21.54
CA VAL A 9 -39.76 15.15 -22.44
C VAL A 9 -38.49 15.56 -21.68
N PHE A 10 -38.61 16.02 -20.43
CA PHE A 10 -37.43 16.36 -19.61
C PHE A 10 -36.60 15.13 -19.24
N LEU A 11 -37.23 13.98 -18.96
CA LEU A 11 -36.53 12.72 -18.70
C LEU A 11 -35.79 12.17 -19.93
N PHE A 12 -36.33 12.35 -21.13
CA PHE A 12 -35.62 11.96 -22.37
C PHE A 12 -34.44 12.89 -22.68
N ILE A 13 -34.55 14.19 -22.39
CA ILE A 13 -33.43 15.12 -22.62
C ILE A 13 -32.27 14.85 -21.64
N CYS A 14 -32.56 14.57 -20.37
CA CYS A 14 -31.53 14.16 -19.41
C CYS A 14 -30.98 12.75 -19.68
N GLY A 15 -31.81 11.80 -20.12
CA GLY A 15 -31.37 10.43 -20.42
C GLY A 15 -30.48 10.34 -21.66
N VAL A 16 -30.72 11.18 -22.67
CA VAL A 16 -29.94 11.18 -23.92
C VAL A 16 -28.58 11.87 -23.73
N THR A 17 -28.46 12.92 -22.92
CA THR A 17 -27.14 13.54 -22.64
C THR A 17 -26.21 12.60 -21.87
N PHE A 18 -26.73 11.82 -20.92
CA PHE A 18 -25.94 10.79 -20.23
C PHE A 18 -25.54 9.61 -21.14
N TYR A 19 -26.24 9.37 -22.24
CA TYR A 19 -25.93 8.26 -23.15
C TYR A 19 -24.77 8.57 -24.12
N TYR A 20 -24.45 9.85 -24.33
CA TYR A 20 -23.34 10.28 -25.20
C TYR A 20 -22.09 10.70 -24.43
N VAL A 21 -22.18 10.91 -23.12
CA VAL A 21 -21.02 11.06 -22.25
C VAL A 21 -20.73 9.68 -21.67
N ASP A 22 -19.92 8.89 -22.39
CA ASP A 22 -19.42 7.62 -21.91
C ASP A 22 -18.54 7.89 -20.67
N PRO A 23 -19.02 7.65 -19.43
CA PRO A 23 -18.26 8.01 -18.24
C PRO A 23 -16.94 7.25 -18.19
N MET A 24 -16.85 6.09 -18.85
CA MET A 24 -15.61 5.29 -18.94
C MET A 24 -14.52 5.97 -19.77
N LYS A 25 -14.87 6.79 -20.78
CA LYS A 25 -13.89 7.56 -21.57
C LYS A 25 -13.44 8.85 -20.89
N MET A 26 -14.17 9.31 -19.88
CA MET A 26 -13.78 10.47 -19.08
C MET A 26 -12.73 10.11 -18.01
N PHE A 27 -12.54 8.81 -17.70
CA PHE A 27 -11.47 8.33 -16.83
C PHE A 27 -10.19 7.96 -17.58
N THR A 28 -10.25 7.85 -18.91
CA THR A 28 -9.07 7.55 -19.73
C THR A 28 -8.33 8.83 -20.03
N LEU A 29 -7.34 9.19 -19.21
CA LEU A 29 -6.11 9.91 -19.59
C LEU A 29 -5.30 10.28 -18.34
N ALA A 30 -5.19 9.36 -17.37
CA ALA A 30 -3.85 9.15 -16.83
C ALA A 30 -3.10 8.45 -17.97
N ASP A 31 -1.93 8.95 -18.35
CA ASP A 31 -1.02 8.26 -19.26
C ASP A 31 -1.04 6.75 -18.91
N GLU A 32 -1.18 5.86 -19.90
CA GLU A 32 -1.18 4.40 -19.68
C GLU A 32 0.03 4.01 -18.82
N LYS A 33 1.16 4.70 -19.03
CA LYS A 33 2.39 4.59 -18.25
C LYS A 33 2.26 5.06 -16.80
N LEU A 34 1.51 6.14 -16.53
CA LEU A 34 1.23 6.60 -15.17
C LEU A 34 0.36 5.57 -14.43
N THR A 35 -0.65 5.06 -15.12
CA THR A 35 -1.54 4.04 -14.57
C THR A 35 -0.75 2.77 -14.24
N ASP A 36 0.14 2.33 -15.11
CA ASP A 36 1.01 1.18 -14.88
C ASP A 36 1.98 1.40 -13.70
N PHE A 37 2.59 2.58 -13.61
CA PHE A 37 3.50 2.92 -12.50
C PHE A 37 2.80 2.93 -11.14
N LEU A 38 1.60 3.51 -11.07
CA LEU A 38 0.78 3.52 -9.86
C LEU A 38 0.19 2.14 -9.56
N ASN A 39 -0.01 1.33 -10.60
CA ASN A 39 -0.51 -0.02 -10.45
C ASN A 39 0.54 -1.07 -10.13
N ALA A 40 1.82 -0.78 -10.36
CA ALA A 40 2.92 -1.62 -9.93
C ALA A 40 2.83 -1.89 -8.43
N ASP A 41 2.94 -3.16 -8.07
CA ASP A 41 3.01 -3.61 -6.69
C ASP A 41 4.19 -2.95 -5.96
N PHE A 42 4.07 -2.83 -4.64
CA PHE A 42 5.17 -2.38 -3.80
C PHE A 42 6.27 -3.44 -3.77
N ASP A 43 7.51 -3.01 -3.96
CA ASP A 43 8.67 -3.87 -3.83
C ASP A 43 8.99 -4.02 -2.34
N LEU A 44 8.47 -5.08 -1.74
CA LEU A 44 8.74 -5.42 -0.35
C LEU A 44 9.98 -6.30 -0.33
N GLU A 45 11.14 -5.74 0.03
CA GLU A 45 12.38 -6.50 0.16
C GLU A 45 12.18 -7.64 1.18
N GLN A 46 11.96 -8.86 0.67
CA GLN A 46 11.91 -10.06 1.49
C GLN A 46 13.34 -10.54 1.72
N LYS A 47 13.91 -10.15 2.86
CA LYS A 47 15.13 -10.80 3.36
C LYS A 47 14.74 -12.15 3.99
N ASP A 48 14.49 -13.13 3.12
CA ASP A 48 14.20 -14.52 3.49
C ASP A 48 15.50 -15.25 3.86
N GLU A 49 15.95 -15.04 5.10
CA GLU A 49 16.97 -15.87 5.73
C GLU A 49 16.34 -16.78 6.78
N ASN A 50 15.47 -17.71 6.38
CA ASN A 50 15.39 -19.06 6.98
C ASN A 50 14.25 -19.90 6.38
N LYS A 51 14.61 -20.78 5.45
CA LYS A 51 13.78 -21.91 5.02
C LYS A 51 13.87 -23.00 6.10
N LEU A 52 13.04 -22.92 7.14
CA LEU A 52 12.92 -23.96 8.17
C LEU A 52 12.23 -25.20 7.57
N ASP A 53 13.03 -26.22 7.31
CA ASP A 53 12.66 -27.56 6.88
C ASP A 53 11.74 -28.22 7.92
N HIS A 54 10.48 -28.43 7.55
CA HIS A 54 9.52 -29.18 8.35
C HIS A 54 9.64 -30.68 8.04
N GLY A 55 10.57 -31.35 8.73
CA GLY A 55 10.64 -32.81 8.79
C GLY A 55 10.00 -33.34 10.08
N GLU A 56 8.90 -34.09 9.95
CA GLU A 56 8.18 -34.77 11.04
C GLU A 56 9.07 -35.65 11.95
N PRO A 57 8.75 -35.78 13.26
CA PRO A 57 9.47 -36.70 14.15
C PRO A 57 8.92 -38.13 14.04
N LYS A 58 9.76 -39.09 13.62
CA LYS A 58 9.53 -40.52 13.86
C LYS A 58 10.39 -41.01 15.03
N ASN A 59 9.69 -41.37 16.10
CA ASN A 59 10.18 -42.03 17.30
C ASN A 59 10.58 -43.50 17.00
N SER A 60 11.75 -43.95 17.47
CA SER A 60 12.02 -45.36 17.83
C SER A 60 13.32 -45.52 18.67
N ILE A 61 13.15 -45.49 19.99
CA ILE A 61 13.73 -46.32 21.07
C ILE A 61 14.98 -47.23 20.82
N LEU A 62 16.01 -46.96 21.65
CA LEU A 62 17.06 -47.78 22.33
C LEU A 62 18.22 -48.48 21.57
N ASN A 63 19.46 -48.14 21.96
CA ASN A 63 20.34 -49.04 22.74
C ASN A 63 21.55 -48.29 23.34
N GLU A 64 21.90 -48.65 24.59
CA GLU A 64 23.09 -48.24 25.35
C GLU A 64 24.37 -48.91 24.84
N GLU A 65 25.50 -48.19 24.79
CA GLU A 65 26.74 -48.61 25.49
C GLU A 65 27.86 -47.53 25.44
N ASN A 66 28.56 -47.44 26.57
CA ASN A 66 29.67 -46.59 26.99
C ASN A 66 30.75 -46.22 25.94
N ASN A 67 31.17 -44.94 25.93
CA ASN A 67 32.54 -44.58 26.31
C ASN A 67 32.68 -43.10 26.66
N ALA A 68 33.45 -42.82 27.72
CA ALA A 68 33.76 -41.50 28.20
C ALA A 68 34.86 -40.88 27.34
N GLU A 69 34.54 -39.81 26.61
CA GLU A 69 35.55 -38.92 26.07
C GLU A 69 35.11 -37.45 26.18
N LYS A 70 35.97 -36.71 26.86
CA LYS A 70 35.94 -35.28 27.15
C LYS A 70 35.59 -34.48 25.90
N ASN A 71 34.41 -33.85 25.88
CA ASN A 71 34.09 -32.79 24.94
C ASN A 71 33.43 -31.62 25.68
N GLU A 72 33.97 -30.45 25.40
CA GLU A 72 33.44 -29.13 25.77
C GLU A 72 31.94 -29.05 25.43
N PRO A 73 31.15 -28.22 26.14
CA PRO A 73 29.79 -27.93 25.70
C PRO A 73 29.88 -27.14 24.39
N ASN A 74 29.86 -27.86 23.27
CA ASN A 74 29.57 -27.30 21.97
C ASN A 74 28.09 -26.90 22.04
N THR A 75 27.86 -25.71 22.58
CA THR A 75 26.55 -25.07 22.51
C THR A 75 26.46 -24.65 21.05
N ASP A 76 25.82 -25.50 20.24
CA ASP A 76 25.12 -25.02 19.05
C ASP A 76 24.09 -24.00 19.55
N GLN A 77 24.56 -22.77 19.78
CA GLN A 77 23.70 -21.61 19.88
C GLN A 77 23.10 -21.47 18.49
N LYS A 78 21.95 -22.15 18.29
CA LYS A 78 20.92 -21.63 17.42
C LYS A 78 20.73 -20.19 17.90
N GLU A 79 21.32 -19.22 17.20
CA GLU A 79 21.17 -17.81 17.52
C GLU A 79 19.67 -17.55 17.51
N THR A 80 19.08 -17.50 18.71
CA THR A 80 17.68 -17.14 18.86
C THR A 80 17.62 -15.67 18.53
N GLN A 81 17.17 -15.37 17.31
CA GLN A 81 16.89 -14.03 16.87
C GLN A 81 16.01 -13.35 17.92
N SER A 82 16.45 -12.19 18.41
CA SER A 82 15.74 -11.44 19.45
C SER A 82 14.48 -10.79 18.88
N VAL A 83 13.49 -10.50 19.74
CA VAL A 83 12.30 -9.72 19.36
C VAL A 83 12.69 -8.43 18.63
N SER A 84 13.64 -7.66 19.18
CA SER A 84 14.10 -6.41 18.59
C SER A 84 14.66 -6.60 17.18
N SER A 85 15.49 -7.62 16.96
CA SER A 85 16.03 -7.89 15.61
C SER A 85 14.97 -8.37 14.62
N ILE A 86 13.90 -9.04 15.07
CA ILE A 86 12.76 -9.38 14.21
C ILE A 86 12.00 -8.10 13.87
N VAL A 87 11.61 -7.31 14.87
CA VAL A 87 10.82 -6.08 14.66
C VAL A 87 11.54 -5.09 13.75
N THR A 88 12.84 -4.84 13.97
CA THR A 88 13.62 -3.89 13.14
C THR A 88 13.66 -4.26 11.66
N LYS A 89 13.69 -5.55 11.32
CA LYS A 89 13.58 -5.99 9.90
C LYS A 89 12.27 -5.51 9.25
N TYR A 90 11.18 -5.46 10.02
CA TYR A 90 9.88 -4.98 9.52
C TYR A 90 9.74 -3.45 9.62
N GLU A 91 10.48 -2.78 10.50
CA GLU A 91 10.65 -1.30 10.47
C GLU A 91 11.29 -0.86 9.15
N ASP A 92 12.33 -1.57 8.69
CA ASP A 92 12.97 -1.31 7.40
C ASP A 92 11.99 -1.52 6.23
N SER A 93 11.18 -2.58 6.30
CA SER A 93 10.13 -2.87 5.29
C SER A 93 9.04 -1.79 5.26
N LEU A 94 8.63 -1.29 6.43
CA LEU A 94 7.67 -0.20 6.56
C LEU A 94 8.26 1.12 6.03
N THR A 95 9.54 1.37 6.27
CA THR A 95 10.26 2.54 5.74
C THR A 95 10.30 2.50 4.21
N SER A 96 10.64 1.36 3.62
CA SER A 96 10.60 1.17 2.16
C SER A 96 9.19 1.39 1.60
N LEU A 97 8.16 0.86 2.26
CA LEU A 97 6.77 1.09 1.87
C LEU A 97 6.44 2.60 1.89
N LYS A 98 6.84 3.33 2.94
CA LYS A 98 6.64 4.77 3.05
C LYS A 98 7.29 5.53 1.88
N GLU A 99 8.55 5.23 1.57
CA GLU A 99 9.28 5.89 0.49
C GLU A 99 8.58 5.69 -0.87
N GLN A 100 8.13 4.46 -1.15
CA GLN A 100 7.40 4.14 -2.38
C GLN A 100 6.04 4.83 -2.46
N VAL A 101 5.32 4.97 -1.34
CA VAL A 101 4.06 5.72 -1.27
C VAL A 101 4.31 7.20 -1.55
N GLU A 102 5.33 7.79 -0.94
CA GLU A 102 5.70 9.19 -1.15
C GLU A 102 6.08 9.45 -2.61
N GLU A 103 6.83 8.55 -3.25
CA GLU A 103 7.18 8.63 -4.67
C GLU A 103 5.92 8.59 -5.56
N LYS A 104 5.07 7.58 -5.38
CA LYS A 104 3.82 7.44 -6.16
C LYS A 104 2.90 8.65 -5.98
N LEU A 105 2.80 9.19 -4.77
CA LEU A 105 2.04 10.41 -4.50
C LEU A 105 2.64 11.64 -5.18
N ASN A 106 3.97 11.78 -5.18
CA ASN A 106 4.64 12.90 -5.86
C ASN A 106 4.34 12.89 -7.36
N VAL A 107 4.42 11.71 -7.99
CA VAL A 107 4.10 11.53 -9.40
C VAL A 107 2.63 11.88 -9.69
N LEU A 108 1.69 11.43 -8.85
CA LEU A 108 0.28 11.81 -8.96
C LEU A 108 0.07 13.33 -8.91
N MET A 109 0.74 13.99 -7.97
CA MET A 109 0.64 15.44 -7.78
C MET A 109 1.28 16.23 -8.92
N GLU A 110 2.38 15.75 -9.49
CA GLU A 110 3.03 16.35 -10.65
C GLU A 110 2.13 16.29 -11.87
N HIS A 111 1.56 15.11 -12.17
CA HIS A 111 0.62 14.95 -13.27
C HIS A 111 -0.65 15.80 -13.10
N ALA A 112 -1.19 15.89 -11.88
CA ALA A 112 -2.36 16.73 -11.61
C ALA A 112 -2.08 18.20 -11.92
N PHE A 113 -0.87 18.67 -11.61
CA PHE A 113 -0.46 20.02 -11.88
C PHE A 113 -0.19 20.27 -13.37
N GLU A 114 0.45 19.34 -14.07
CA GLU A 114 0.68 19.45 -15.51
C GLU A 114 -0.63 19.54 -16.29
N GLU A 115 -1.61 18.70 -15.95
CA GLU A 115 -2.94 18.71 -16.57
C GLU A 115 -3.68 20.02 -16.29
N TYR A 116 -3.63 20.51 -15.05
CA TYR A 116 -4.17 21.83 -14.68
C TYR A 116 -3.53 22.96 -15.49
N ALA A 117 -2.19 22.96 -15.61
CA ALA A 117 -1.46 23.99 -16.32
C ALA A 117 -1.76 23.96 -17.83
N ALA A 118 -1.90 22.77 -18.41
CA ALA A 118 -2.27 22.58 -19.82
C ALA A 118 -3.69 23.09 -20.10
N ASP A 119 -4.68 22.71 -19.30
CA ASP A 119 -6.07 23.15 -19.43
C ASP A 119 -6.20 24.68 -19.30
N LYS A 120 -5.40 25.28 -18.41
CA LYS A 120 -5.37 26.74 -18.23
C LYS A 120 -4.80 27.48 -19.45
N GLN A 121 -3.95 26.82 -20.26
CA GLN A 121 -3.33 27.41 -21.45
C GLN A 121 -4.15 27.28 -22.74
N ASP A 122 -4.99 26.25 -22.86
CA ASP A 122 -5.74 25.95 -24.10
C ASP A 122 -6.93 26.92 -24.31
N ASP A 123 -7.94 26.83 -23.46
CA ASP A 123 -9.14 27.70 -23.49
C ASP A 123 -9.41 28.43 -22.17
N GLY A 124 -8.58 28.17 -21.15
CA GLY A 124 -8.69 28.73 -19.80
C GLY A 124 -9.81 28.11 -18.96
N ASN A 125 -10.48 27.07 -19.46
CA ASN A 125 -11.68 26.48 -18.87
C ASN A 125 -11.35 25.17 -18.15
N VAL A 126 -10.55 25.29 -17.10
CA VAL A 126 -10.14 24.16 -16.25
C VAL A 126 -11.36 23.52 -15.60
N ASN A 127 -11.56 22.22 -15.84
CA ASN A 127 -12.58 21.45 -15.13
C ASN A 127 -12.06 20.96 -13.77
N LEU A 128 -11.92 21.90 -12.82
CA LEU A 128 -11.43 21.63 -11.46
C LEU A 128 -12.18 20.48 -10.75
N PRO A 129 -13.52 20.37 -10.83
CA PRO A 129 -14.23 19.23 -10.25
C PRO A 129 -13.80 17.88 -10.84
N MET A 130 -13.58 17.81 -12.16
CA MET A 130 -13.17 16.59 -12.82
C MET A 130 -11.74 16.21 -12.44
N LEU A 131 -10.83 17.18 -12.43
CA LEU A 131 -9.43 16.99 -12.01
C LEU A 131 -9.38 16.45 -10.57
N TYR A 132 -10.13 17.08 -9.66
CA TYR A 132 -10.24 16.61 -8.28
C TYR A 132 -10.74 15.16 -8.19
N LEU A 133 -11.83 14.82 -8.87
CA LEU A 133 -12.40 13.46 -8.83
C LEU A 133 -11.42 12.41 -9.37
N LYS A 134 -10.69 12.73 -10.45
CA LYS A 134 -9.70 11.85 -11.08
C LYS A 134 -8.56 11.53 -10.11
N TYR A 135 -7.90 12.55 -9.57
CA TYR A 135 -6.75 12.36 -8.70
C TYR A 135 -7.14 11.87 -7.31
N LYS A 136 -8.32 12.25 -6.80
CA LYS A 136 -8.85 11.66 -5.57
C LYS A 136 -9.01 10.15 -5.73
N LYS A 137 -9.61 9.67 -6.83
CA LYS A 137 -9.75 8.24 -7.05
C LYS A 137 -8.40 7.53 -7.07
N ALA A 138 -7.41 8.09 -7.76
CA ALA A 138 -6.07 7.49 -7.83
C ALA A 138 -5.36 7.45 -6.47
N ILE A 139 -5.60 8.44 -5.61
CA ILE A 139 -5.10 8.48 -4.24
C ILE A 139 -5.82 7.46 -3.36
N ASP A 140 -7.14 7.34 -3.48
CA ASP A 140 -7.92 6.31 -2.77
C ASP A 140 -7.42 4.90 -3.16
N ASP A 141 -7.16 4.66 -4.46
CA ASP A 141 -6.61 3.39 -4.96
C ASP A 141 -5.18 3.14 -4.41
N LEU A 142 -4.35 4.18 -4.28
CA LEU A 142 -3.01 4.10 -3.69
C LEU A 142 -3.07 3.77 -2.19
N GLU A 143 -4.00 4.39 -1.45
CA GLU A 143 -4.23 4.13 -0.02
C GLU A 143 -4.66 2.67 0.22
N GLU A 144 -5.61 2.16 -0.57
CA GLU A 144 -6.07 0.76 -0.48
C GLU A 144 -4.91 -0.24 -0.69
N LYS A 145 -4.04 0.02 -1.66
CA LYS A 145 -2.87 -0.83 -1.92
C LYS A 145 -1.82 -0.71 -0.82
N THR A 146 -1.64 0.48 -0.28
CA THR A 146 -0.74 0.73 0.84
C THR A 146 -1.18 -0.05 2.07
N ASP A 147 -2.47 0.00 2.41
CA ASP A 147 -3.08 -0.78 3.49
C ASP A 147 -2.91 -2.28 3.26
N SER A 148 -3.14 -2.76 2.03
CA SER A 148 -2.96 -4.17 1.67
C SER A 148 -1.51 -4.65 1.81
N SER A 149 -0.54 -3.85 1.37
CA SER A 149 0.89 -4.14 1.54
C SER A 149 1.30 -4.13 3.00
N PHE A 150 0.87 -3.13 3.77
CA PHE A 150 1.12 -3.07 5.20
C PHE A 150 0.54 -4.29 5.92
N GLN A 151 -0.69 -4.70 5.58
CA GLN A 151 -1.30 -5.88 6.20
C GLN A 151 -0.45 -7.14 5.96
N LYS A 152 0.17 -7.29 4.79
CA LYS A 152 1.10 -8.41 4.52
C LYS A 152 2.34 -8.34 5.42
N ILE A 153 2.98 -7.17 5.51
CA ILE A 153 4.13 -6.92 6.40
C ILE A 153 3.76 -7.28 7.85
N TYR A 154 2.60 -6.80 8.32
CA TYR A 154 2.15 -6.98 9.69
C TYR A 154 1.79 -8.44 10.02
N GLU A 155 1.14 -9.16 9.11
CA GLU A 155 0.88 -10.60 9.30
C GLU A 155 2.18 -11.41 9.32
N GLN A 156 3.11 -11.14 8.40
CA GLN A 156 4.43 -11.80 8.37
C GLN A 156 5.22 -11.58 9.66
N LEU A 157 5.22 -10.36 10.20
CA LEU A 157 5.85 -10.06 11.49
C LEU A 157 5.25 -10.90 12.63
N LYS A 158 3.92 -10.96 12.71
CA LYS A 158 3.24 -11.75 13.75
C LYS A 158 3.55 -13.24 13.63
N GLU A 159 3.61 -13.76 12.40
CA GLU A 159 3.99 -15.15 12.12
C GLU A 159 5.44 -15.41 12.53
N GLU A 160 6.38 -14.53 12.16
CA GLU A 160 7.80 -14.64 12.52
C GLU A 160 8.00 -14.58 14.04
N LEU A 161 7.33 -13.65 14.75
CA LEU A 161 7.34 -13.59 16.21
C LEU A 161 6.80 -14.88 16.85
N SER A 162 5.65 -15.37 16.38
CA SER A 162 5.03 -16.61 16.89
C SER A 162 5.93 -17.82 16.70
N SER A 163 6.56 -17.95 15.52
CA SER A 163 7.45 -19.07 15.19
C SER A 163 8.71 -19.10 16.06
N HIS A 164 9.12 -17.94 16.59
CA HIS A 164 10.23 -17.80 17.54
C HIS A 164 9.79 -17.87 19.01
N GLY A 165 8.49 -18.09 19.28
CA GLY A 165 7.93 -18.23 20.63
C GLY A 165 7.67 -16.91 21.34
N TYR A 166 7.63 -15.79 20.60
CA TYR A 166 7.30 -14.47 21.12
C TYR A 166 5.80 -14.17 20.99
N ASP A 167 5.32 -13.18 21.75
CA ASP A 167 3.93 -12.71 21.68
C ASP A 167 3.74 -11.85 20.42
N PRO A 168 2.76 -12.15 19.54
CA PRO A 168 2.41 -11.29 18.41
C PRO A 168 2.08 -9.84 18.77
N SER A 169 1.71 -9.55 20.03
CA SER A 169 1.46 -8.17 20.48
C SER A 169 2.70 -7.28 20.44
N GLU A 170 3.90 -7.87 20.42
CA GLU A 170 5.16 -7.14 20.23
C GLU A 170 5.22 -6.41 18.87
N ALA A 171 4.36 -6.77 17.92
CA ALA A 171 4.22 -6.07 16.64
C ALA A 171 3.48 -4.72 16.73
N SER A 172 2.93 -4.35 17.89
CA SER A 172 2.07 -3.18 18.04
C SER A 172 2.71 -1.85 17.61
N SER A 173 4.01 -1.67 17.86
CA SER A 173 4.76 -0.46 17.46
C SER A 173 4.73 -0.23 15.95
N ILE A 174 4.88 -1.28 15.15
CA ILE A 174 4.85 -1.23 13.68
C ILE A 174 3.50 -0.75 13.17
N LYS A 175 2.42 -1.16 13.83
CA LYS A 175 1.08 -0.69 13.49
C LYS A 175 0.90 0.79 13.83
N GLU A 176 1.39 1.23 14.99
CA GLU A 176 1.33 2.64 15.36
C GLU A 176 2.13 3.52 14.40
N GLU A 177 3.31 3.08 13.98
CA GLU A 177 4.13 3.78 13.00
C GLU A 177 3.46 3.87 11.63
N PHE A 178 2.79 2.81 11.19
CA PHE A 178 2.00 2.83 9.96
C PHE A 178 0.86 3.85 10.00
N GLU A 179 0.11 3.91 11.10
CA GLU A 179 -0.96 4.90 11.26
C GLU A 179 -0.42 6.34 11.25
N GLN A 180 0.75 6.56 11.88
CA GLN A 180 1.43 7.86 11.82
C GLN A 180 1.88 8.22 10.40
N MET A 181 2.40 7.25 9.65
CA MET A 181 2.79 7.43 8.25
C MET A 181 1.59 7.86 7.40
N LYS A 182 0.41 7.22 7.54
CA LYS A 182 -0.80 7.63 6.81
C LYS A 182 -1.19 9.09 7.08
N GLU A 183 -1.17 9.49 8.35
CA GLU A 183 -1.52 10.87 8.73
C GLU A 183 -0.49 11.88 8.18
N GLN A 184 0.80 11.55 8.22
CA GLN A 184 1.86 12.38 7.63
C GLN A 184 1.67 12.53 6.13
N THR A 185 1.46 11.43 5.40
CA THR A 185 1.27 11.41 3.95
C THR A 185 0.06 12.26 3.55
N LYS A 186 -1.05 12.14 4.27
CA LYS A 186 -2.26 12.95 4.05
C LYS A 186 -2.02 14.44 4.30
N SER A 187 -1.29 14.79 5.34
CA SER A 187 -0.92 16.17 5.64
C SER A 187 -0.05 16.76 4.52
N VAL A 188 0.98 16.04 4.10
CA VAL A 188 1.89 16.46 3.02
C VAL A 188 1.13 16.63 1.71
N MET A 189 0.20 15.72 1.40
CA MET A 189 -0.66 15.83 0.23
C MET A 189 -1.49 17.12 0.26
N MET A 190 -2.18 17.38 1.37
CA MET A 190 -3.03 18.55 1.53
C MET A 190 -2.22 19.83 1.34
N GLU A 191 -1.04 19.92 1.95
CA GLU A 191 -0.12 21.06 1.80
C GLU A 191 0.31 21.26 0.34
N LYS A 192 0.75 20.19 -0.35
CA LYS A 192 1.18 20.26 -1.75
C LYS A 192 0.05 20.66 -2.70
N VAL A 193 -1.18 20.22 -2.43
CA VAL A 193 -2.37 20.63 -3.20
C VAL A 193 -2.60 22.13 -3.02
N MET A 194 -2.65 22.63 -1.78
CA MET A 194 -2.91 24.05 -1.54
C MET A 194 -1.84 24.95 -2.19
N ASP A 195 -0.56 24.57 -2.07
CA ASP A 195 0.56 25.31 -2.67
C ASP A 195 0.51 25.32 -4.21
N LYS A 196 0.31 24.16 -4.84
CA LYS A 196 0.36 24.03 -6.32
C LYS A 196 -0.85 24.60 -7.05
N PHE A 197 -2.02 24.64 -6.41
CA PHE A 197 -3.26 25.07 -7.05
C PHE A 197 -3.68 26.51 -6.72
N GLU A 198 -2.88 27.26 -5.92
CA GLU A 198 -3.18 28.64 -5.46
C GLU A 198 -4.56 28.77 -4.75
N VAL A 199 -4.96 27.75 -3.97
CA VAL A 199 -6.27 27.69 -3.27
C VAL A 199 -6.16 27.92 -1.77
#